data_AF-A0A7C1KX78-F1
#
_entry.id   AF-A0A7C1KX78-F1
#
_cell.length_a   1.000
_cell.length_b   1.000
_cell.length_c   1.000
_cell.angle_alpha   90.00
_cell.angle_beta   90.00
_cell.angle_gamma   90.00
#
_symmetry.space_group_name_H-M   'P 1'
#
loop_
_entity.id
_entity.type
_entity.pdbx_description
1 polymer ?
#
loop_
_entity_poly.entity_id
_entity_poly.type
_entity_poly.pdbx_seq_one_letter_code
_entity_poly.pdbx_strand_id
1 'polypeptide(L)'
;MDSLVYFASARVPGYQTWWLPRESMLRKMKRVFYACKLDKLCHGEVALKIHMGEPGDTHYIRPAFAGALAGLIKKEGGSPTVIETSGMGWIAGRTSEARHLDAARRNGFTEETIGAGIRMIDGELGLDTIPGSVVARGMLDFDSMIVLSHVTGHIQAGFGGAVKNVGLGCVAKPGKYRVHHPLPPEIDLEKCTSCDEC
;
A
#
# COMPACT_ATOMS: atom_id res chain seq x y z
N MET A 1 21.85 -14.53 4.13
CA MET A 1 20.56 -15.24 4.01
C MET A 1 20.09 -14.96 2.60
N ASP A 2 20.00 -15.98 1.75
CA ASP A 2 19.66 -15.77 0.34
C ASP A 2 18.15 -15.56 0.20
N SER A 3 17.76 -14.49 -0.50
CA SER A 3 16.35 -14.20 -0.79
C SER A 3 15.88 -15.05 -1.96
N LEU A 4 14.89 -15.91 -1.75
CA LEU A 4 14.25 -16.66 -2.82
C LEU A 4 13.36 -15.73 -3.66
N VAL A 5 13.63 -15.65 -4.96
CA VAL A 5 12.84 -14.86 -5.91
C VAL A 5 12.00 -15.79 -6.78
N TYR A 6 10.69 -15.64 -6.69
CA TYR A 6 9.74 -16.32 -7.56
C TYR A 6 9.31 -15.37 -8.67
N PHE A 7 9.38 -15.83 -9.93
CA PHE A 7 9.13 -14.98 -11.08
C PHE A 7 8.17 -15.63 -12.06
N ALA A 8 7.27 -14.82 -12.62
CA ALA A 8 6.46 -15.20 -13.77
C ALA A 8 6.67 -14.17 -14.89
N SER A 9 7.08 -14.66 -16.06
CA SER A 9 7.33 -13.80 -17.23
C SER A 9 6.05 -13.15 -17.75
N ALA A 10 6.14 -11.87 -18.13
CA ALA A 10 5.08 -11.19 -18.87
C ALA A 10 4.90 -11.74 -20.30
N ARG A 11 5.89 -12.47 -20.83
CA ARG A 11 5.87 -13.02 -22.19
C ARG A 11 4.73 -14.02 -22.39
N VAL A 12 4.07 -13.95 -23.54
CA VAL A 12 3.13 -14.96 -24.03
C VAL A 12 3.91 -15.91 -24.95
N PRO A 13 3.87 -17.24 -24.74
CA PRO A 13 4.76 -18.20 -25.40
C PRO A 13 4.48 -18.44 -26.91
N GLY A 14 3.39 -17.89 -27.47
CA GLY A 14 3.14 -17.93 -28.91
C GLY A 14 1.71 -17.55 -29.28
N TYR A 15 1.46 -17.31 -30.57
CA TYR A 15 0.17 -16.91 -31.15
C TYR A 15 -0.69 -18.10 -31.62
N GLN A 16 -0.27 -19.33 -31.31
CA GLN A 16 -0.83 -20.56 -31.91
C GLN A 16 -2.31 -20.82 -31.58
N THR A 17 -2.89 -20.08 -30.64
CA THR A 17 -4.31 -20.11 -30.31
C THR A 17 -4.82 -18.70 -30.01
N TRP A 18 -6.02 -18.35 -30.49
CA TRP A 18 -6.62 -17.02 -30.30
C TRP A 18 -6.96 -16.69 -28.84
N TRP A 19 -7.08 -17.70 -27.95
CA TRP A 19 -7.41 -17.49 -26.54
C TRP A 19 -6.46 -18.23 -25.60
N LEU A 20 -5.59 -17.48 -24.90
CA LEU A 20 -4.62 -17.99 -23.92
C LEU A 20 -4.89 -17.43 -22.51
N PRO A 21 -5.99 -17.81 -21.85
CA PRO A 21 -6.35 -17.24 -20.56
C PRO A 21 -5.34 -17.56 -19.47
N ARG A 22 -4.64 -18.71 -19.59
CA ARG A 22 -3.55 -19.16 -18.68
C ARG A 22 -2.36 -18.19 -18.68
N GLU A 23 -2.23 -17.38 -19.72
CA GLU A 23 -1.14 -16.42 -19.89
C GLU A 23 -1.49 -15.01 -19.42
N SER A 24 -2.72 -14.79 -18.93
CA SER A 24 -3.08 -13.51 -18.32
C SER A 24 -2.27 -13.24 -17.06
N MET A 25 -1.90 -11.98 -16.84
CA MET A 25 -1.09 -11.58 -15.69
C MET A 25 -1.70 -11.98 -14.34
N LEU A 26 -3.03 -11.97 -14.22
CA LEU A 26 -3.73 -12.42 -13.01
C LEU A 26 -3.53 -13.92 -12.74
N ARG A 27 -3.59 -14.76 -13.79
CA ARG A 27 -3.34 -16.20 -13.63
C ARG A 27 -1.86 -16.49 -13.39
N LYS A 28 -0.96 -15.70 -13.97
CA LYS A 28 0.48 -15.78 -13.68
C LYS A 28 0.77 -15.42 -12.22
N MET A 29 0.18 -14.33 -11.72
CA MET A 29 0.26 -13.93 -10.32
C MET A 29 -0.25 -15.05 -9.39
N LYS A 30 -1.39 -15.68 -9.71
CA LYS A 30 -1.89 -16.84 -8.96
C LYS A 30 -0.87 -17.98 -8.85
N ARG A 31 -0.11 -18.27 -9.91
CA ARG A 31 0.95 -19.29 -9.86
C ARG A 31 2.07 -18.89 -8.91
N VAL A 32 2.52 -17.63 -8.99
CA VAL A 32 3.55 -17.11 -8.08
C VAL A 32 3.07 -17.18 -6.63
N PHE A 33 1.83 -16.75 -6.36
CA PHE A 33 1.20 -16.78 -5.03
C PHE A 33 1.33 -18.14 -4.33
N TYR A 34 0.98 -19.23 -5.01
CA TYR A 34 1.14 -20.58 -4.44
C TYR A 34 2.60 -21.05 -4.43
N ALA A 35 3.40 -20.71 -5.45
CA ALA A 35 4.80 -21.11 -5.51
C ALA A 35 5.62 -20.52 -4.35
N CYS A 36 5.34 -19.27 -3.97
CA CYS A 36 5.96 -18.61 -2.81
C CYS A 36 5.23 -18.88 -1.49
N LYS A 37 4.25 -19.79 -1.47
CA LYS A 37 3.53 -20.26 -0.28
C LYS A 37 2.77 -19.16 0.47
N LEU A 38 2.28 -18.12 -0.22
CA LEU A 38 1.48 -17.05 0.39
C LEU A 38 0.11 -17.54 0.87
N ASP A 39 -0.39 -18.66 0.33
CA ASP A 39 -1.58 -19.35 0.80
C ASP A 39 -1.50 -19.69 2.31
N LYS A 40 -0.30 -19.98 2.82
CA LYS A 40 -0.10 -20.29 4.24
C LYS A 40 -0.29 -19.10 5.17
N LEU A 41 -0.20 -17.87 4.64
CA LEU A 41 -0.43 -16.63 5.39
C LEU A 41 -1.91 -16.23 5.41
N CYS A 42 -2.77 -16.93 4.65
CA CYS A 42 -4.16 -16.57 4.46
C CYS A 42 -5.07 -17.16 5.55
N HIS A 43 -4.85 -16.76 6.80
CA HIS A 43 -5.70 -17.10 7.95
C HIS A 43 -5.96 -15.84 8.77
N GLY A 44 -7.11 -15.79 9.46
CA GLY A 44 -7.48 -14.63 10.27
C GLY A 44 -7.62 -13.36 9.44
N GLU A 45 -7.22 -12.23 10.01
CA GLU A 45 -7.25 -10.92 9.36
C GLU A 45 -5.97 -10.69 8.55
N VAL A 46 -6.11 -10.50 7.24
CA VAL A 46 -4.99 -10.38 6.30
C VAL A 46 -4.97 -8.97 5.70
N ALA A 47 -3.92 -8.21 6.00
CA ALA A 47 -3.68 -6.92 5.39
C ALA A 47 -3.20 -7.08 3.94
N LEU A 48 -3.94 -6.53 2.97
CA LEU A 48 -3.52 -6.38 1.59
C LEU A 48 -2.96 -4.96 1.40
N LYS A 49 -1.65 -4.80 1.56
CA LYS A 49 -1.00 -3.48 1.46
C LYS A 49 -0.77 -3.09 0.01
N ILE A 50 -1.38 -1.99 -0.41
CA ILE A 50 -1.25 -1.43 -1.75
C ILE A 50 -1.19 0.10 -1.69
N HIS A 51 -0.54 0.70 -2.69
CA HIS A 51 -0.66 2.14 -2.94
C HIS A 51 -1.79 2.36 -3.96
N MET A 52 -2.86 3.03 -3.55
CA MET A 52 -4.09 3.22 -4.35
C MET A 52 -4.01 4.35 -5.40
N GLY A 53 -2.80 4.89 -5.59
CA GLY A 53 -2.51 5.93 -6.58
C GLY A 53 -2.73 7.34 -6.06
N GLU A 54 -2.26 8.31 -6.83
CA GLU A 54 -2.50 9.73 -6.59
C GLU A 54 -3.66 10.24 -7.45
N PRO A 55 -4.40 11.27 -7.02
CA PRO A 55 -5.34 11.95 -7.90
C PRO A 55 -4.67 12.42 -9.19
N GLY A 56 -5.23 12.02 -10.34
CA GLY A 56 -4.73 12.40 -11.66
C GLY A 56 -3.58 11.55 -12.20
N ASP A 57 -3.05 10.61 -11.41
CA ASP A 57 -2.08 9.62 -11.89
C ASP A 57 -2.80 8.41 -12.51
N THR A 58 -2.10 7.68 -13.37
CA THR A 58 -2.54 6.41 -13.96
C THR A 58 -1.53 5.27 -13.74
N HIS A 59 -0.36 5.57 -13.17
CA HIS A 59 0.74 4.63 -12.95
C HIS A 59 0.64 3.88 -11.61
N TYR A 60 -0.55 3.50 -11.20
CA TYR A 60 -0.78 2.61 -10.06
C TYR A 60 -1.03 1.17 -10.51
N ILE A 61 -0.98 0.23 -9.56
CA ILE A 61 -1.34 -1.15 -9.84
C ILE A 61 -2.84 -1.22 -10.11
N ARG A 62 -3.23 -1.80 -11.25
CA ARG A 62 -4.64 -1.90 -11.62
C ARG A 62 -5.44 -2.63 -10.51
N PRO A 63 -6.62 -2.11 -10.08
CA PRO A 63 -7.43 -2.71 -9.03
C PRO A 63 -7.74 -4.20 -9.22
N ALA A 64 -7.80 -4.66 -10.47
CA ALA A 64 -8.00 -6.08 -10.80
C ALA A 64 -6.97 -7.03 -10.16
N PHE A 65 -5.72 -6.59 -9.93
CA PHE A 65 -4.72 -7.40 -9.21
C PHE A 65 -5.04 -7.51 -7.73
N ALA A 66 -5.49 -6.41 -7.10
CA ALA A 66 -5.92 -6.43 -5.71
C ALA A 66 -7.14 -7.34 -5.54
N GLY A 67 -8.14 -7.23 -6.42
CA GLY A 67 -9.33 -8.08 -6.36
C GLY A 67 -9.01 -9.57 -6.58
N ALA A 68 -8.09 -9.88 -7.51
CA ALA A 68 -7.63 -11.26 -7.68
C ALA A 68 -6.89 -11.81 -6.44
N LEU A 69 -6.07 -11.00 -5.76
CA LEU A 69 -5.43 -11.42 -4.51
C LEU A 69 -6.44 -11.56 -3.37
N ALA A 70 -7.36 -10.61 -3.19
CA ALA A 70 -8.42 -10.70 -2.19
C ALA A 70 -9.25 -11.98 -2.36
N GLY A 71 -9.61 -12.33 -3.60
CA GLY A 71 -10.30 -13.59 -3.91
C GLY A 71 -9.46 -14.83 -3.57
N LEU A 72 -8.15 -14.81 -3.78
CA LEU A 72 -7.25 -15.90 -3.36
C LEU A 72 -7.18 -16.00 -1.84
N ILE A 73 -7.00 -14.90 -1.12
CA ILE A 73 -6.95 -14.87 0.35
C ILE A 73 -8.24 -15.47 0.94
N LYS A 74 -9.41 -15.02 0.46
CA LYS A 74 -10.71 -15.56 0.87
C LYS A 74 -10.84 -17.06 0.60
N LYS A 75 -10.38 -17.51 -0.57
CA LYS A 75 -10.42 -18.93 -0.95
C LYS A 75 -9.60 -19.81 0.00
N GLU A 76 -8.48 -19.30 0.51
CA GLU A 76 -7.61 -20.04 1.44
C GLU A 76 -8.03 -19.87 2.92
N GLY A 77 -9.11 -19.14 3.20
CA GLY A 77 -9.70 -19.02 4.55
C GLY A 77 -9.39 -17.73 5.30
N GLY A 78 -8.68 -16.78 4.68
CA GLY A 78 -8.37 -15.48 5.27
C GLY A 78 -9.44 -14.42 5.01
N SER A 79 -9.43 -13.37 5.84
CA SER A 79 -10.29 -12.19 5.74
C SER A 79 -9.45 -11.01 5.24
N PRO A 80 -9.45 -10.69 3.92
CA PRO A 80 -8.62 -9.62 3.39
C PRO A 80 -9.22 -8.25 3.65
N THR A 81 -8.38 -7.30 4.05
CA THR A 81 -8.68 -5.86 4.01
C THR A 81 -7.55 -5.15 3.30
N VAL A 82 -7.89 -4.31 2.31
CA VAL A 82 -6.93 -3.42 1.67
C VAL A 82 -6.59 -2.29 2.63
N ILE A 83 -5.31 -2.10 2.91
CA ILE A 83 -4.85 -1.10 3.87
C ILE A 83 -3.93 -0.06 3.24
N GLU A 84 -4.00 1.16 3.78
CA GLU A 84 -3.05 2.23 3.51
C GLU A 84 -3.01 3.25 4.66
N THR A 85 -2.03 4.15 4.65
CA THR A 85 -1.90 5.30 5.54
C THR A 85 -1.98 6.63 4.78
N SER A 86 -2.38 7.69 5.47
CA SER A 86 -2.53 9.02 4.89
C SER A 86 -1.20 9.60 4.39
N GLY A 87 -1.22 10.31 3.27
CA GLY A 87 -0.05 11.03 2.74
C GLY A 87 0.41 12.15 3.66
N MET A 88 1.65 12.62 3.50
CA MET A 88 2.29 13.57 4.40
C MET A 88 1.58 14.93 4.53
N GLY A 89 0.87 15.41 3.50
CA GLY A 89 0.10 16.66 3.60
C GLY A 89 0.39 17.72 2.55
N TRP A 90 1.55 17.68 1.88
CA TRP A 90 2.03 18.79 1.05
C TRP A 90 1.33 18.93 -0.31
N ILE A 91 0.74 17.84 -0.82
CA ILE A 91 0.05 17.81 -2.10
C ILE A 91 -1.40 17.41 -1.83
N ALA A 92 -2.34 18.19 -2.36
CA ALA A 92 -3.76 18.01 -2.10
C ALA A 92 -4.23 16.60 -2.53
N GLY A 93 -5.05 15.95 -1.69
CA GLY A 93 -5.87 14.81 -2.10
C GLY A 93 -5.72 13.52 -1.30
N ARG A 94 -4.66 13.34 -0.51
CA ARG A 94 -4.47 12.13 0.34
C ARG A 94 -4.15 12.43 1.80
N THR A 95 -4.45 13.64 2.23
CA THR A 95 -4.02 14.21 3.52
C THR A 95 -4.92 13.80 4.69
N SER A 96 -6.06 13.19 4.42
CA SER A 96 -6.97 12.63 5.42
C SER A 96 -7.56 11.33 4.89
N GLU A 97 -8.16 10.52 5.75
CA GLU A 97 -8.83 9.28 5.35
C GLU A 97 -9.91 9.56 4.30
N ALA A 98 -10.82 10.49 4.58
CA ALA A 98 -11.89 10.83 3.65
C ALA A 98 -11.37 11.22 2.24
N ARG A 99 -10.32 12.04 2.18
CA ARG A 99 -9.72 12.48 0.91
C ARG A 99 -9.00 11.33 0.19
N HIS A 100 -8.26 10.51 0.92
CA HIS A 100 -7.55 9.37 0.34
C HIS A 100 -8.52 8.34 -0.22
N LEU A 101 -9.61 8.04 0.50
CA LEU A 101 -10.64 7.13 0.02
C LEU A 101 -11.37 7.69 -1.21
N ASP A 102 -11.58 9.01 -1.31
CA ASP A 102 -12.10 9.63 -2.54
C ASP A 102 -11.13 9.44 -3.72
N ALA A 103 -9.83 9.67 -3.51
CA ALA A 103 -8.80 9.42 -4.52
C ALA A 103 -8.77 7.95 -4.97
N ALA A 104 -8.83 7.02 -4.01
CA ALA A 104 -8.87 5.58 -4.26
C ALA A 104 -10.07 5.20 -5.12
N ARG A 105 -11.28 5.70 -4.79
CA ARG A 105 -12.51 5.46 -5.56
C ARG A 105 -12.39 5.94 -7.00
N ARG A 106 -11.83 7.14 -7.23
CA ARG A 106 -11.58 7.66 -8.59
C ARG A 106 -10.62 6.79 -9.41
N ASN A 107 -9.71 6.11 -8.72
CA ASN A 107 -8.76 5.17 -9.32
C ASN A 107 -9.32 3.73 -9.44
N GLY A 108 -10.61 3.53 -9.14
CA GLY A 108 -11.28 2.23 -9.23
C GLY A 108 -11.00 1.29 -8.05
N PHE A 109 -10.42 1.79 -6.96
CA PHE A 109 -10.31 1.05 -5.71
C PHE A 109 -11.59 1.26 -4.89
N THR A 110 -12.52 0.33 -5.07
CA THR A 110 -13.76 0.25 -4.28
C THR A 110 -13.92 -1.15 -3.72
N GLU A 111 -14.73 -1.31 -2.67
CA GLU A 111 -14.97 -2.62 -2.08
C GLU A 111 -15.62 -3.59 -3.07
N GLU A 112 -16.42 -3.08 -4.02
CA GLU A 112 -17.05 -3.87 -5.07
C GLU A 112 -16.03 -4.36 -6.12
N THR A 113 -15.07 -3.51 -6.47
CA THR A 113 -14.04 -3.85 -7.47
C THR A 113 -13.02 -4.84 -6.91
N ILE A 114 -12.69 -4.71 -5.62
CA ILE A 114 -11.72 -5.56 -4.95
C ILE A 114 -12.38 -6.81 -4.34
N GLY A 115 -13.64 -6.70 -3.93
CA GLY A 115 -14.33 -7.70 -3.14
C GLY A 115 -13.75 -7.82 -1.73
N ALA A 116 -13.26 -6.74 -1.13
CA ALA A 116 -12.69 -6.68 0.22
C ALA A 116 -12.81 -5.26 0.78
N GLY A 117 -12.81 -5.13 2.12
CA GLY A 117 -12.84 -3.82 2.77
C GLY A 117 -11.62 -2.98 2.42
N ILE A 118 -11.75 -1.65 2.46
CA ILE A 118 -10.64 -0.71 2.29
C ILE A 118 -10.56 0.16 3.55
N ARG A 119 -9.39 0.21 4.20
CA ARG A 119 -9.20 0.91 5.47
C ARG A 119 -7.94 1.78 5.45
N MET A 120 -8.08 3.01 5.95
CA MET A 120 -6.95 3.84 6.34
C MET A 120 -6.58 3.52 7.79
N ILE A 121 -5.37 3.03 8.03
CA ILE A 121 -5.00 2.44 9.32
C ILE A 121 -4.33 3.42 10.31
N ASP A 122 -4.23 4.69 9.93
CA ASP A 122 -3.65 5.79 10.72
C ASP A 122 -4.66 6.86 11.15
N GLY A 123 -5.97 6.55 11.05
CA GLY A 123 -7.07 7.42 11.47
C GLY A 123 -7.33 8.58 10.51
N GLU A 124 -8.43 9.33 10.74
CA GLU A 124 -8.88 10.38 9.81
C GLU A 124 -7.80 11.41 9.50
N LEU A 125 -7.05 11.85 10.52
CA LEU A 125 -5.99 12.83 10.35
C LEU A 125 -4.62 12.22 10.01
N GLY A 126 -4.49 10.90 9.98
CA GLY A 126 -3.23 10.21 9.73
C GLY A 126 -2.22 10.32 10.89
N LEU A 127 -2.71 10.42 12.13
CA LEU A 127 -1.90 10.64 13.34
C LEU A 127 -1.91 9.44 14.29
N ASP A 128 -2.76 8.45 14.05
CA ASP A 128 -2.93 7.34 14.97
C ASP A 128 -1.76 6.37 14.87
N THR A 129 -0.98 6.31 15.95
CA THR A 129 0.22 5.50 16.05
C THR A 129 0.10 4.47 17.16
N ILE A 130 0.86 3.38 17.03
CA ILE A 130 1.14 2.49 18.16
C ILE A 130 1.92 3.31 19.20
N PRO A 131 1.52 3.29 20.50
CA PRO A 131 2.22 4.03 21.55
C PRO A 131 3.73 3.75 21.56
N GLY A 132 4.54 4.81 21.56
CA GLY A 132 6.00 4.71 21.53
C GLY A 132 6.61 4.38 20.16
N SER A 133 5.80 4.35 19.09
CA SER A 133 6.22 4.05 17.72
C SER A 133 5.67 5.07 16.73
N VAL A 134 6.14 5.00 15.49
CA VAL A 134 5.60 5.77 14.35
C VAL A 134 4.70 4.92 13.43
N VAL A 135 4.61 3.62 13.70
CA VAL A 135 3.79 2.68 12.94
C VAL A 135 2.31 2.99 13.17
N ALA A 136 1.52 2.94 12.10
CA ALA A 136 0.09 3.18 12.15
C ALA A 136 -0.62 2.19 13.09
N ARG A 137 -1.50 2.71 13.95
CA ARG A 137 -2.14 1.93 15.02
C ARG A 137 -2.91 0.72 14.50
N GLY A 138 -3.65 0.87 13.40
CA GLY A 138 -4.47 -0.19 12.82
C GLY A 138 -3.68 -1.37 12.26
N MET A 139 -2.34 -1.30 12.22
CA MET A 139 -1.51 -2.47 11.88
C MET A 139 -1.68 -3.61 12.90
N LEU A 140 -2.05 -3.30 14.15
CA LEU A 140 -2.29 -4.29 15.20
C LEU A 140 -3.54 -5.15 14.96
N ASP A 141 -4.39 -4.78 14.00
CA ASP A 141 -5.64 -5.49 13.70
C ASP A 141 -5.43 -6.73 12.79
N PHE A 142 -4.21 -6.97 12.31
CA PHE A 142 -3.93 -7.97 11.28
C PHE A 142 -2.93 -9.04 11.73
N ASP A 143 -3.22 -10.29 11.40
CA ASP A 143 -2.36 -11.46 11.69
C ASP A 143 -1.22 -11.58 10.67
N SER A 144 -1.47 -11.18 9.43
CA SER A 144 -0.49 -11.23 8.35
C SER A 144 -0.66 -10.10 7.35
N MET A 145 0.38 -9.83 6.55
CA MET A 145 0.36 -8.81 5.51
C MET A 145 0.93 -9.35 4.20
N ILE A 146 0.18 -9.17 3.12
CA ILE A 146 0.62 -9.39 1.74
C ILE A 146 0.77 -8.03 1.06
N VAL A 147 1.97 -7.76 0.55
CA VAL A 147 2.31 -6.45 -0.03
C VAL A 147 2.32 -6.55 -1.55
N LEU A 148 1.45 -5.76 -2.19
CA LEU A 148 1.38 -5.64 -3.64
C LEU A 148 1.98 -4.29 -4.06
N SER A 149 3.04 -4.31 -4.85
CA SER A 149 3.82 -3.11 -5.20
C SER A 149 4.26 -3.11 -6.66
N HIS A 150 4.36 -1.91 -7.22
CA HIS A 150 5.01 -1.64 -8.50
C HIS A 150 6.31 -0.88 -8.22
N VAL A 151 7.21 -0.88 -9.20
CA VAL A 151 8.44 -0.10 -9.12
C VAL A 151 8.19 1.28 -9.71
N THR A 152 8.59 2.32 -8.98
CA THR A 152 8.47 3.72 -9.40
C THR A 152 9.82 4.40 -9.22
N GLY A 153 10.26 5.24 -10.15
CA GLY A 153 11.42 6.11 -9.89
C GLY A 153 11.12 7.05 -8.73
N HIS A 154 12.11 7.31 -7.88
CA HIS A 154 11.98 8.23 -6.74
C HIS A 154 13.18 9.15 -6.64
N ILE A 155 12.93 10.46 -6.67
CA ILE A 155 13.96 11.50 -6.75
C ILE A 155 15.02 11.40 -5.65
N GLN A 156 14.64 11.00 -4.43
CA GLN A 156 15.54 10.92 -3.28
C GLN A 156 16.01 9.51 -2.95
N ALA A 157 15.30 8.47 -3.43
CA ALA A 157 15.51 7.09 -3.00
C ALA A 157 15.91 6.15 -4.15
N GLY A 158 16.08 6.67 -5.37
CA GLY A 158 16.29 5.89 -6.59
C GLY A 158 15.00 5.21 -7.04
N PHE A 159 14.55 4.18 -6.32
CA PHE A 159 13.35 3.41 -6.64
C PHE A 159 12.44 3.22 -5.42
N GLY A 160 11.13 3.41 -5.63
CA GLY A 160 10.07 2.93 -4.77
C GLY A 160 9.65 1.52 -5.16
N GLY A 161 9.14 0.76 -4.18
CA GLY A 161 8.69 -0.62 -4.35
C GLY A 161 8.18 -1.19 -3.03
N ALA A 162 8.26 -2.51 -2.86
CA ALA A 162 7.72 -3.18 -1.67
C ALA A 162 8.30 -2.64 -0.34
N VAL A 163 9.62 -2.42 -0.27
CA VAL A 163 10.27 -1.92 0.95
C VAL A 163 9.78 -0.52 1.31
N LYS A 164 9.65 0.39 0.33
CA LYS A 164 9.09 1.73 0.58
C LYS A 164 7.61 1.66 0.97
N ASN A 165 6.85 0.79 0.31
CA ASN A 165 5.42 0.60 0.56
C ASN A 165 5.16 0.12 2.00
N VAL A 166 6.04 -0.73 2.55
CA VAL A 166 5.98 -1.12 3.97
C VAL A 166 6.57 -0.03 4.86
N GLY A 167 7.83 0.33 4.65
CA GLY A 167 8.59 1.19 5.57
C GLY A 167 8.01 2.60 5.72
N LEU A 168 7.46 3.17 4.65
CA LEU A 168 6.83 4.49 4.67
C LEU A 168 5.30 4.42 4.57
N GLY A 169 4.76 3.45 3.85
CA GLY A 169 3.31 3.30 3.67
C GLY A 169 2.58 2.68 4.87
N CYS A 170 3.30 2.18 5.88
CA CYS A 170 2.71 1.66 7.11
C CYS A 170 2.97 2.52 8.36
N VAL A 171 3.57 3.70 8.20
CA VAL A 171 3.79 4.65 9.30
C VAL A 171 2.81 5.81 9.20
N ALA A 172 2.38 6.36 10.32
CA ALA A 172 1.55 7.56 10.35
C ALA A 172 2.37 8.81 9.96
N LYS A 173 1.71 9.96 9.80
CA LYS A 173 2.37 11.22 9.39
C LYS A 173 3.59 11.60 10.22
N PRO A 174 3.63 11.45 11.56
CA PRO A 174 4.83 11.76 12.34
C PRO A 174 6.06 10.95 11.88
N GLY A 175 5.88 9.67 11.56
CA GLY A 175 6.94 8.83 11.00
C GLY A 175 7.39 9.28 9.62
N LYS A 176 6.41 9.57 8.75
CA LYS A 176 6.71 10.09 7.41
C LYS A 176 7.53 11.38 7.52
N TYR A 177 7.10 12.31 8.38
CA TYR A 177 7.75 13.61 8.58
C TYR A 177 9.21 13.44 9.01
N ARG A 178 9.49 12.59 10.01
CA ARG A 178 10.86 12.30 10.47
C ARG A 178 11.80 11.83 9.36
N VAL A 179 11.30 11.11 8.36
CA VAL A 179 12.10 10.60 7.24
C VAL A 179 12.35 11.68 6.18
N HIS A 180 11.42 12.62 5.97
CA HIS A 180 11.55 13.65 4.92
C HIS A 180 12.17 14.96 5.42
N HIS A 181 12.02 15.24 6.71
CA HIS A 181 12.52 16.45 7.36
C HIS A 181 13.39 16.06 8.56
N PRO A 182 14.61 15.52 8.32
CA PRO A 182 15.53 15.18 9.41
C PRO A 182 16.02 16.43 10.15
N LEU A 183 15.92 17.61 9.54
CA LEU A 183 16.26 18.91 10.10
C LEU A 183 15.06 19.85 9.93
N PRO A 184 14.02 19.74 10.78
CA PRO A 184 12.92 20.69 10.75
C PRO A 184 13.44 22.09 11.11
N PRO A 185 12.78 23.17 10.64
CA PRO A 185 13.10 24.50 11.13
C PRO A 185 12.90 24.53 12.65
N GLU A 186 13.89 25.06 13.36
CA GLU A 186 13.81 25.24 14.81
C GLU A 186 13.32 26.66 15.11
N ILE A 187 12.44 26.77 16.11
CA ILE A 187 11.99 28.09 16.59
C ILE A 187 13.19 28.77 17.25
N ASP A 188 13.57 29.93 16.72
CA ASP A 188 14.54 30.82 17.35
C ASP A 188 13.91 31.41 18.62
N LEU A 189 14.25 30.83 19.78
CA LEU A 189 13.68 31.23 21.07
C LEU A 189 14.01 32.69 21.45
N GLU A 190 15.05 33.29 20.87
CA GLU A 190 15.36 34.71 21.08
C GLU A 190 14.39 35.64 20.33
N LYS A 191 13.80 35.16 19.22
CA LYS A 191 12.83 35.91 18.40
C LYS A 191 11.37 35.50 18.64
N CYS A 192 11.14 34.39 19.34
CA CYS A 192 9.80 33.86 19.59
C CYS A 192 8.96 34.82 20.47
N THR A 193 7.79 35.21 19.99
CA THR A 193 6.83 36.04 20.72
C THR A 193 5.70 35.23 21.37
N SER A 194 5.75 33.89 21.30
CA SER A 194 4.69 32.98 21.78
C SER A 194 3.31 33.25 21.14
N CYS A 195 3.29 33.58 19.84
CA CYS A 195 2.06 33.87 19.09
C CYS A 195 1.38 32.64 18.46
N ASP A 196 2.01 31.46 18.53
CA ASP A 196 1.56 30.20 17.92
C ASP A 196 1.45 30.21 16.37
N GLU A 197 2.14 31.13 15.68
CA GLU A 197 2.11 31.24 14.21
C GLU A 197 3.21 30.43 13.48
N CYS A 198 4.32 30.11 14.15
CA CYS A 198 5.52 29.49 13.55
C CYS A 198 5.53 27.96 13.60
#